data_AF-A0A955JXN2-F1
#
_entry.id   AF-A0A955JXN2-F1
#
_cell.length_a   1.000
_cell.length_b   1.000
_cell.length_c   1.000
_cell.angle_alpha   90.00
_cell.angle_beta   90.00
_cell.angle_gamma   90.00
#
_symmetry.space_group_name_H-M   'P 1'
#
loop_
_entity.id
_entity.type
_entity.pdbx_description
1 polymer ?
#
loop_
_entity_poly.entity_id
_entity_poly.type
_entity_poly.pdbx_seq_one_letter_code
_entity_poly.pdbx_strand_id
1 'polypeptide(L)'
;MTDMTRDDYMAALKATMYVKNPTVEQMLSVCPHLTREQALEGLMGSGNGYIALPPLRIQHSHRTANYYPGNGADLEPTFHGGQYGHRTPASYADGKSHGDVFTDYAFAAEAIAYAEEHWPGELILDTWIDFQSVYVQDPTDLNERGYPRTRFVVSLGLGRSWNELINDHTKPEVEQWDDAIIIASVDPLISAELKGGRGGFTKFNCAHCGGGLGLTACTSCKATFRDDHFRCGWHTPLPTKLVKLLRDNGHEFALDPERLLVH
;
A
#
# COMPACT_ATOMS: atom_id res chain seq x y z
N MET A 1 -5.90 -27.20 -12.76
CA MET A 1 -6.41 -25.96 -12.16
C MET A 1 -6.39 -24.93 -13.27
N THR A 2 -7.41 -24.08 -13.38
CA THR A 2 -7.40 -22.97 -14.34
C THR A 2 -6.39 -21.93 -13.87
N ASP A 3 -5.44 -21.57 -14.73
CA ASP A 3 -4.43 -20.55 -14.43
C ASP A 3 -5.13 -19.23 -14.11
N MET A 4 -5.07 -18.80 -12.86
CA MET A 4 -5.65 -17.53 -12.42
C MET A 4 -4.72 -16.38 -12.83
N THR A 5 -5.24 -15.41 -13.57
CA THR A 5 -4.47 -14.21 -13.91
C THR A 5 -4.27 -13.35 -12.66
N ARG A 6 -3.22 -12.52 -12.64
CA ARG A 6 -2.98 -11.59 -11.52
C ARG A 6 -4.16 -10.62 -11.34
N ASP A 7 -4.75 -10.17 -12.44
CA ASP A 7 -5.86 -9.21 -12.39
C ASP A 7 -7.13 -9.85 -11.81
N ASP A 8 -7.43 -11.11 -12.16
CA ASP A 8 -8.53 -11.87 -11.55
C ASP A 8 -8.28 -12.08 -10.05
N TYR A 9 -7.04 -12.40 -9.67
CA TYR A 9 -6.65 -12.53 -8.27
C TYR A 9 -6.78 -11.20 -7.50
N MET A 10 -6.34 -10.09 -8.07
CA MET A 10 -6.51 -8.76 -7.47
C MET A 10 -7.99 -8.38 -7.33
N ALA A 11 -8.82 -8.72 -8.32
CA ALA A 11 -10.27 -8.51 -8.24
C ALA A 11 -10.89 -9.36 -7.11
N ALA A 12 -10.48 -10.63 -6.98
CA ALA A 12 -10.91 -11.50 -5.89
C ALA A 12 -10.52 -10.92 -4.52
N LEU A 13 -9.27 -10.49 -4.34
CA LEU A 13 -8.79 -9.86 -3.11
C LEU A 13 -9.60 -8.60 -2.73
N LYS A 14 -9.95 -7.76 -3.72
CA LYS A 14 -10.79 -6.58 -3.50
C LYS A 14 -12.21 -6.98 -3.08
N ALA A 15 -12.78 -8.01 -3.71
CA ALA A 15 -14.11 -8.52 -3.39
C ALA A 15 -14.16 -9.19 -1.99
N THR A 16 -13.05 -9.75 -1.52
CA THR A 16 -12.98 -10.49 -0.25
C THR A 16 -12.24 -9.74 0.87
N MET A 17 -12.16 -8.40 0.81
CA MET A 17 -11.52 -7.61 1.87
C MET A 17 -12.14 -7.85 3.25
N TYR A 18 -13.45 -8.11 3.30
CA TYR A 18 -14.17 -8.53 4.51
C TYR A 18 -15.30 -9.47 4.11
N VAL A 19 -15.23 -10.73 4.54
CA VAL A 19 -16.26 -11.74 4.27
C VAL A 19 -16.72 -12.37 5.58
N LYS A 20 -18.03 -12.41 5.78
CA LYS A 20 -18.70 -13.17 6.84
C LYS A 20 -19.06 -14.55 6.33
N ASN A 21 -18.89 -15.58 7.16
CA ASN A 21 -19.13 -16.99 6.79
C ASN A 21 -18.44 -17.36 5.47
N PRO A 22 -17.11 -17.16 5.35
CA PRO A 22 -16.40 -17.43 4.11
C PRO A 22 -16.55 -18.91 3.69
N THR A 23 -16.72 -19.10 2.39
CA THR A 23 -16.78 -20.43 1.77
C THR A 23 -15.39 -20.88 1.31
N VAL A 24 -15.22 -22.19 1.12
CA VAL A 24 -14.00 -22.76 0.55
C VAL A 24 -13.67 -22.15 -0.81
N GLU A 25 -14.65 -21.90 -1.67
CA GLU A 25 -14.42 -21.29 -2.99
C GLU A 25 -13.92 -19.85 -2.88
N GLN A 26 -14.46 -19.07 -1.94
CA GLN A 26 -13.97 -17.71 -1.69
C GLN A 26 -12.53 -17.73 -1.18
N MET A 27 -12.20 -18.69 -0.31
CA MET A 27 -10.83 -18.86 0.13
C MET A 27 -9.90 -19.28 -1.02
N LEU A 28 -10.29 -20.24 -1.85
CA LEU A 28 -9.50 -20.65 -3.02
C LEU A 28 -9.34 -19.52 -4.05
N SER A 29 -10.30 -18.58 -4.13
CA SER A 29 -10.19 -17.42 -5.02
C SER A 29 -9.07 -16.45 -4.63
N VAL A 30 -8.64 -16.46 -3.36
CA VAL A 30 -7.54 -15.64 -2.85
C VAL A 30 -6.33 -16.44 -2.34
N CYS A 31 -6.49 -17.75 -2.21
CA CYS A 31 -5.42 -18.70 -1.92
C CYS A 31 -5.35 -19.76 -3.03
N PRO A 32 -5.07 -19.37 -4.29
CA PRO A 32 -5.14 -20.31 -5.42
C PRO A 32 -4.06 -21.40 -5.39
N HIS A 33 -3.05 -21.24 -4.52
CA HIS A 33 -2.00 -22.22 -4.27
C HIS A 33 -2.44 -23.37 -3.36
N LEU A 34 -3.62 -23.27 -2.72
CA LEU A 34 -4.11 -24.29 -1.80
C LEU A 34 -4.97 -25.34 -2.50
N THR A 35 -4.94 -26.55 -1.96
CA THR A 35 -5.97 -27.55 -2.26
C THR A 35 -7.27 -27.23 -1.54
N ARG A 36 -8.37 -27.88 -1.95
CA ARG A 36 -9.66 -27.75 -1.27
C ARG A 36 -9.59 -28.15 0.20
N GLU A 37 -8.84 -29.21 0.49
CA GLU A 37 -8.64 -29.73 1.84
C GLU A 37 -7.87 -28.74 2.71
N GLN A 38 -6.80 -28.14 2.19
CA GLN A 38 -6.04 -27.10 2.88
C GLN A 38 -6.86 -25.82 3.12
N ALA A 39 -7.68 -25.44 2.14
CA ALA A 39 -8.60 -24.32 2.30
C ALA A 39 -9.66 -24.59 3.37
N LEU A 40 -10.23 -25.80 3.39
CA LEU A 40 -11.16 -26.23 4.44
C LEU A 40 -10.48 -26.22 5.81
N GLU A 41 -9.25 -26.74 5.90
CA GLU A 41 -8.44 -26.73 7.12
C GLU A 41 -8.23 -25.30 7.65
N GLY A 42 -7.85 -24.37 6.78
CA GLY A 42 -7.69 -22.96 7.12
C GLY A 42 -8.97 -22.32 7.68
N LEU A 43 -10.13 -22.65 7.11
CA LEU A 43 -11.45 -22.19 7.59
C LEU A 43 -11.92 -22.90 8.88
N MET A 44 -11.32 -24.02 9.26
CA MET A 44 -11.64 -24.68 10.53
C MET A 44 -10.77 -24.15 11.69
N GLY A 45 -9.81 -23.27 11.42
CA GLY A 45 -9.02 -22.60 12.44
C GLY A 45 -7.96 -23.48 13.11
N SER A 46 -7.43 -24.51 12.42
CA SER A 46 -6.25 -25.25 12.91
C SER A 46 -5.00 -24.35 12.80
N GLY A 47 -4.72 -23.60 13.86
CA GLY A 47 -3.52 -22.76 13.98
C GLY A 47 -3.81 -21.34 14.47
N ASN A 48 -2.92 -20.40 14.13
CA ASN A 48 -3.00 -19.00 14.58
C ASN A 48 -4.06 -18.16 13.83
N GLY A 49 -4.80 -18.75 12.88
CA GLY A 49 -5.79 -18.04 12.07
C GLY A 49 -5.19 -17.17 10.96
N TYR A 50 -3.92 -17.36 10.59
CA TYR A 50 -3.25 -16.61 9.54
C TYR A 50 -2.81 -17.53 8.41
N ILE A 51 -3.11 -17.14 7.17
CA ILE A 51 -2.81 -17.92 5.97
C ILE A 51 -2.08 -17.03 4.97
N ALA A 52 -1.00 -17.54 4.41
CA ALA A 52 -0.26 -16.80 3.41
C ALA A 52 -1.06 -16.70 2.10
N LEU A 53 -0.90 -15.59 1.40
CA LEU A 53 -1.49 -15.30 0.10
C LEU A 53 -0.35 -15.00 -0.88
N PRO A 54 -0.49 -15.37 -2.16
CA PRO A 54 0.51 -15.04 -3.17
C PRO A 54 0.78 -13.52 -3.23
N PRO A 55 2.04 -13.09 -3.38
CA PRO A 55 2.38 -11.68 -3.55
C PRO A 55 1.87 -11.13 -4.88
N LEU A 56 1.68 -9.81 -4.95
CA LEU A 56 1.25 -9.08 -6.13
C LEU A 56 2.41 -8.40 -6.86
N ARG A 57 3.43 -7.97 -6.11
CA ARG A 57 4.50 -7.13 -6.66
C ARG A 57 5.88 -7.51 -6.15
N ILE A 58 6.02 -7.95 -4.90
CA ILE A 58 7.35 -8.16 -4.30
C ILE A 58 7.73 -9.64 -4.36
N GLN A 59 8.83 -9.93 -5.06
CA GLN A 59 9.37 -11.28 -5.19
C GLN A 59 9.79 -11.83 -3.82
N HIS A 60 9.69 -13.15 -3.64
CA HIS A 60 10.02 -13.82 -2.38
C HIS A 60 9.29 -13.23 -1.15
N SER A 61 8.11 -12.67 -1.34
CA SER A 61 7.26 -12.14 -0.28
C SER A 61 5.90 -12.83 -0.31
N HIS A 62 5.10 -12.65 0.74
CA HIS A 62 3.72 -13.10 0.73
C HIS A 62 2.87 -12.09 1.49
N ARG A 63 1.56 -12.13 1.24
CA ARG A 63 0.61 -11.39 2.08
C ARG A 63 -0.03 -12.33 3.08
N THR A 64 -0.70 -11.81 4.09
CA THR A 64 -1.48 -12.63 5.01
C THR A 64 -2.95 -12.30 4.93
N ALA A 65 -3.77 -13.35 4.89
CA ALA A 65 -5.16 -13.28 5.29
C ALA A 65 -5.31 -13.71 6.75
N ASN A 66 -6.26 -13.06 7.42
CA ASN A 66 -6.64 -13.42 8.78
C ASN A 66 -8.03 -14.06 8.73
N TYR A 67 -8.14 -15.22 9.34
CA TYR A 67 -9.39 -15.92 9.54
C TYR A 67 -9.70 -16.01 11.03
N TYR A 68 -10.88 -15.55 11.39
CA TYR A 68 -11.42 -15.64 12.74
C TYR A 68 -12.55 -16.68 12.72
N PRO A 69 -12.42 -17.82 13.40
CA PRO A 69 -13.43 -18.88 13.39
C PRO A 69 -14.73 -18.54 14.13
N GLY A 70 -14.86 -17.32 14.69
CA GLY A 70 -15.97 -16.93 15.55
C GLY A 70 -15.79 -17.49 16.98
N ASN A 71 -15.80 -16.61 17.99
CA ASN A 71 -15.73 -17.04 19.39
C ASN A 71 -17.11 -16.89 20.04
N GLY A 72 -17.84 -18.01 20.19
CA GLY A 72 -19.14 -18.06 20.88
C GLY A 72 -20.35 -17.86 19.97
N ALA A 73 -21.55 -17.78 20.58
CA ALA A 73 -22.84 -17.73 19.87
C ALA A 73 -23.08 -16.44 19.06
N ASP A 74 -22.29 -15.39 19.28
CA ASP A 74 -22.56 -14.04 18.78
C ASP A 74 -21.52 -13.51 17.77
N LEU A 75 -20.48 -14.27 17.44
CA LEU A 75 -19.45 -13.87 16.47
C LEU A 75 -19.41 -14.85 15.30
N GLU A 76 -19.89 -14.40 14.14
CA GLU A 76 -19.78 -15.15 12.89
C GLU A 76 -18.31 -15.28 12.47
N PRO A 77 -17.91 -16.40 11.84
CA PRO A 77 -16.59 -16.51 11.25
C PRO A 77 -16.33 -15.41 10.22
N THR A 78 -15.15 -14.78 10.28
CA THR A 78 -14.77 -13.70 9.35
C THR A 78 -13.42 -13.95 8.71
N PHE A 79 -13.32 -13.51 7.45
CA PHE A 79 -12.08 -13.51 6.67
C PHE A 79 -11.70 -12.08 6.29
N HIS A 80 -10.44 -11.73 6.50
CA HIS A 80 -9.84 -10.46 6.13
C HIS A 80 -8.66 -10.71 5.18
N GLY A 81 -8.86 -10.47 3.89
CA GLY A 81 -7.84 -10.68 2.87
C GLY A 81 -6.78 -9.58 2.85
N GLY A 82 -5.50 -9.96 2.97
CA GLY A 82 -4.37 -9.21 2.40
C GLY A 82 -3.98 -7.92 3.12
N GLN A 83 -4.20 -7.79 4.43
CA GLN A 83 -3.91 -6.52 5.12
C GLN A 83 -2.42 -6.23 5.31
N TYR A 84 -1.58 -7.27 5.32
CA TYR A 84 -0.15 -7.13 5.59
C TYR A 84 0.67 -7.87 4.55
N GLY A 85 1.73 -7.22 4.05
CA GLY A 85 2.78 -7.86 3.28
C GLY A 85 3.93 -8.23 4.21
N HIS A 86 4.44 -9.45 4.06
CA HIS A 86 5.55 -10.01 4.82
C HIS A 86 6.67 -10.39 3.86
N ARG A 87 7.88 -10.03 4.25
CA ARG A 87 9.07 -10.20 3.42
C ARG A 87 9.88 -11.38 3.91
N THR A 88 10.57 -12.04 3.00
CA THR A 88 11.68 -12.93 3.36
C THR A 88 13.01 -12.22 3.09
N PRO A 89 14.13 -12.66 3.67
CA PRO A 89 15.45 -12.09 3.36
C PRO A 89 15.80 -12.11 1.86
N ALA A 90 15.25 -13.05 1.09
CA ALA A 90 15.46 -13.14 -0.35
C ALA A 90 14.77 -12.00 -1.13
N SER A 91 13.78 -11.32 -0.54
CA SER A 91 13.06 -10.23 -1.21
C SER A 91 13.89 -8.96 -1.37
N TYR A 92 15.00 -8.81 -0.64
CA TYR A 92 15.84 -7.60 -0.68
C TYR A 92 17.00 -7.79 -1.65
N ALA A 93 17.12 -6.87 -2.61
CA ALA A 93 18.20 -6.90 -3.60
C ALA A 93 19.60 -6.77 -2.98
N ASP A 94 19.72 -6.13 -1.81
CA ASP A 94 20.97 -6.01 -1.05
C ASP A 94 21.18 -7.13 -0.01
N GLY A 95 20.21 -8.04 0.12
CA GLY A 95 20.20 -9.14 1.08
C GLY A 95 20.02 -8.74 2.55
N LYS A 96 19.60 -7.50 2.86
CA LYS A 96 19.47 -7.01 4.24
C LYS A 96 18.01 -6.75 4.62
N SER A 97 17.63 -7.20 5.81
CA SER A 97 16.32 -6.86 6.39
C SER A 97 16.25 -5.38 6.77
N HIS A 98 15.11 -4.74 6.54
CA HIS A 98 14.84 -3.35 6.89
C HIS A 98 13.86 -3.20 8.08
N GLY A 99 13.89 -4.14 9.01
CA GLY A 99 13.04 -4.13 10.22
C GLY A 99 11.85 -5.08 10.17
N ASP A 100 11.79 -5.97 9.17
CA ASP A 100 10.77 -7.00 9.09
C ASP A 100 10.94 -8.05 10.20
N VAL A 101 9.83 -8.37 10.87
CA VAL A 101 9.74 -9.50 11.79
C VAL A 101 9.30 -10.72 10.98
N PHE A 102 10.24 -11.63 10.76
CA PHE A 102 9.98 -12.85 10.01
C PHE A 102 9.10 -13.79 10.83
N THR A 103 7.85 -13.94 10.41
CA THR A 103 6.92 -14.92 10.95
C THR A 103 6.63 -15.94 9.87
N ASP A 104 6.76 -17.22 10.21
CA ASP A 104 6.39 -18.29 9.29
C ASP A 104 4.87 -18.48 9.37
N TYR A 105 4.19 -18.21 8.26
CA TYR A 105 2.74 -18.34 8.14
C TYR A 105 2.41 -19.61 7.36
N ALA A 106 1.25 -20.20 7.66
CA ALA A 106 0.81 -21.40 6.99
C ALA A 106 0.79 -21.19 5.47
N PHE A 107 1.42 -22.13 4.75
CA PHE A 107 1.52 -22.18 3.29
C PHE A 107 2.30 -21.02 2.63
N ALA A 108 3.19 -20.34 3.37
CA ALA A 108 3.97 -19.22 2.84
C ALA A 108 4.87 -19.60 1.65
N ALA A 109 5.52 -20.77 1.70
CA ALA A 109 6.38 -21.23 0.61
C ALA A 109 5.58 -21.51 -0.68
N GLU A 110 4.42 -22.15 -0.54
CA GLU A 110 3.50 -22.46 -1.64
C GLU A 110 2.92 -21.18 -2.25
N ALA A 111 2.56 -20.20 -1.42
CA ALA A 111 2.09 -18.90 -1.88
C ALA A 111 3.14 -18.14 -2.70
N ILE A 112 4.41 -18.13 -2.24
CA ILE A 112 5.54 -17.53 -2.97
C ILE A 112 5.75 -18.26 -4.30
N ALA A 113 5.87 -19.59 -4.25
CA ALA A 113 6.12 -20.41 -5.43
C ALA A 113 5.02 -20.23 -6.49
N TYR A 114 3.76 -20.17 -6.07
CA TYR A 114 2.63 -19.95 -6.97
C TYR A 114 2.75 -18.64 -7.75
N ALA A 115 3.04 -17.51 -7.07
CA ALA A 115 3.18 -16.23 -7.76
C ALA A 115 4.40 -16.19 -8.68
N GLU A 116 5.51 -16.81 -8.29
CA GLU A 116 6.73 -16.87 -9.10
C GLU A 116 6.57 -17.76 -10.34
N GLU A 117 5.74 -18.80 -10.26
CA GLU A 117 5.39 -19.64 -11.40
C GLU A 117 4.42 -18.94 -12.36
N HIS A 118 3.37 -18.30 -11.84
CA HIS A 118 2.26 -17.81 -12.66
C HIS A 118 2.43 -16.35 -13.10
N TRP A 119 3.12 -15.51 -12.31
CA TRP A 119 3.25 -14.06 -12.56
C TRP A 119 4.72 -13.56 -12.46
N PRO A 120 5.74 -14.27 -12.98
CA PRO A 120 7.14 -13.90 -12.79
C PRO A 120 7.51 -12.51 -13.33
N GLY A 121 6.88 -12.08 -14.43
CA GLY A 121 7.14 -10.76 -15.05
C GLY A 121 6.58 -9.57 -14.25
N GLU A 122 5.76 -9.86 -13.24
CA GLU A 122 5.08 -8.84 -12.43
C GLU A 122 5.77 -8.60 -11.08
N LEU A 123 6.63 -9.53 -10.68
CA LEU A 123 7.34 -9.51 -9.41
C LEU A 123 8.69 -8.82 -9.56
N ILE A 124 9.05 -8.03 -8.55
CA ILE A 124 10.33 -7.33 -8.48
C ILE A 124 10.97 -7.54 -7.11
N LEU A 125 12.31 -7.49 -7.07
CA LEU A 125 13.03 -7.37 -5.82
C LEU A 125 12.86 -5.97 -5.22
N ASP A 126 12.95 -5.89 -3.91
CA ASP A 126 13.03 -4.63 -3.21
C ASP A 126 14.42 -4.01 -3.37
N THR A 127 14.45 -2.85 -3.99
CA THR A 127 15.65 -2.06 -4.23
C THR A 127 15.64 -0.70 -3.54
N TRP A 128 14.67 -0.42 -2.66
CA TRP A 128 14.54 0.88 -2.00
C TRP A 128 15.03 0.85 -0.56
N ILE A 129 15.52 2.01 -0.12
CA ILE A 129 16.08 2.22 1.21
C ILE A 129 14.95 2.52 2.19
N ASP A 130 14.02 3.39 1.82
CA ASP A 130 13.00 3.92 2.73
C ASP A 130 11.60 3.89 2.12
N PHE A 131 10.59 4.05 2.97
CA PHE A 131 9.18 4.04 2.61
C PHE A 131 8.48 5.32 3.06
N GLN A 132 7.61 5.83 2.18
CA GLN A 132 6.82 7.03 2.46
C GLN A 132 5.36 6.84 2.06
N SER A 133 4.45 7.42 2.83
CA SER A 133 3.05 7.61 2.40
C SER A 133 2.71 9.08 2.18
N VAL A 134 2.02 9.39 1.09
CA VAL A 134 1.52 10.72 0.76
C VAL A 134 0.00 10.68 0.67
N TYR A 135 -0.65 11.41 1.57
CA TYR A 135 -2.10 11.55 1.58
C TYR A 135 -2.46 12.73 0.68
N VAL A 136 -3.15 12.44 -0.41
CA VAL A 136 -3.66 13.45 -1.34
C VAL A 136 -5.08 13.78 -0.91
N GLN A 137 -5.25 14.93 -0.25
CA GLN A 137 -6.52 15.33 0.36
C GLN A 137 -7.08 16.59 -0.30
N ASP A 138 -8.39 16.67 -0.40
CA ASP A 138 -9.08 17.79 -1.01
C ASP A 138 -9.48 18.83 0.05
N PRO A 139 -8.82 20.00 0.13
CA PRO A 139 -9.18 21.05 1.07
C PRO A 139 -10.47 21.79 0.70
N THR A 140 -11.07 21.50 -0.46
CA THR A 140 -12.34 22.07 -0.89
C THR A 140 -13.53 21.13 -0.63
N ASP A 141 -13.26 19.87 -0.31
CA ASP A 141 -14.25 18.87 0.11
C ASP A 141 -13.96 18.42 1.55
N LEU A 142 -14.69 18.99 2.49
CA LEU A 142 -14.51 18.77 3.91
C LEU A 142 -15.54 17.78 4.46
N ASN A 143 -15.14 17.00 5.45
CA ASN A 143 -16.08 16.23 6.26
C ASN A 143 -16.82 17.13 7.27
N GLU A 144 -17.75 16.54 8.04
CA GLU A 144 -18.56 17.26 9.05
C GLU A 144 -17.73 17.94 10.14
N ARG A 145 -16.49 17.47 10.38
CA ARG A 145 -15.57 18.07 11.35
C ARG A 145 -14.75 19.22 10.76
N GLY A 146 -14.84 19.47 9.45
CA GLY A 146 -14.07 20.49 8.73
C GLY A 146 -12.68 20.00 8.28
N TYR A 147 -12.44 18.70 8.25
CA TYR A 147 -11.19 18.11 7.78
C TYR A 147 -11.27 17.74 6.30
N PRO A 148 -10.17 17.89 5.53
CA PRO A 148 -10.16 17.56 4.11
C PRO A 148 -10.34 16.06 3.90
N ARG A 149 -11.12 15.68 2.89
CA ARG A 149 -11.30 14.26 2.52
C ARG A 149 -10.11 13.75 1.72
N THR A 150 -9.59 12.59 2.10
CA THR A 150 -8.55 11.89 1.34
C THR A 150 -9.13 11.37 0.03
N ARG A 151 -8.49 11.70 -1.09
CA ARG A 151 -8.78 11.18 -2.42
C ARG A 151 -7.90 9.98 -2.75
N PHE A 152 -6.61 10.09 -2.46
CA PHE A 152 -5.63 9.03 -2.68
C PHE A 152 -4.68 8.92 -1.50
N VAL A 153 -4.16 7.71 -1.29
CA VAL A 153 -2.96 7.47 -0.50
C VAL A 153 -1.94 6.87 -1.43
N VAL A 154 -0.84 7.60 -1.64
CA VAL A 154 0.26 7.16 -2.49
C VAL A 154 1.34 6.58 -1.61
N SER A 155 1.76 5.34 -1.87
CA SER A 155 2.87 4.69 -1.19
C SER A 155 4.10 4.64 -2.08
N LEU A 156 5.24 5.01 -1.51
CA LEU A 156 6.49 5.24 -2.25
C LEU A 156 7.62 4.37 -1.68
N GLY A 157 8.41 3.77 -2.56
CA GLY A 157 9.75 3.26 -2.24
C GLY A 157 10.80 4.28 -2.69
N LEU A 158 11.69 4.68 -1.79
CA LEU A 158 12.68 5.72 -1.99
C LEU A 158 14.11 5.15 -2.03
N GLY A 159 14.90 5.58 -3.02
CA GLY A 159 16.31 5.18 -3.17
C GLY A 159 17.30 5.85 -2.22
N ARG A 160 16.80 6.73 -1.35
CA ARG A 160 17.54 7.44 -0.29
C ARG A 160 16.69 7.46 0.96
N SER A 161 17.31 7.61 2.13
CA SER A 161 16.53 7.77 3.36
C SER A 161 15.75 9.08 3.35
N TRP A 162 14.56 9.08 3.94
CA TRP A 162 13.72 10.28 4.04
C TRP A 162 14.46 11.44 4.71
N ASN A 163 15.17 11.15 5.79
CA ASN A 163 15.93 12.15 6.54
C ASN A 163 17.06 12.77 5.72
N GLU A 164 17.74 12.00 4.87
CA GLU A 164 18.74 12.57 3.97
C GLU A 164 18.09 13.47 2.92
N LEU A 165 16.91 13.11 2.40
CA LEU A 165 16.21 13.91 1.39
C LEU A 165 15.77 15.28 1.92
N ILE A 166 15.15 15.33 3.11
CA ILE A 166 14.63 16.60 3.63
C ILE A 166 15.73 17.55 4.16
N ASN A 167 16.90 17.02 4.49
CA ASN A 167 18.04 17.79 5.00
C ASN A 167 19.08 18.11 3.91
N ASP A 168 18.92 17.52 2.73
CA ASP A 168 19.73 17.87 1.57
C ASP A 168 19.17 19.18 0.99
N HIS A 169 20.04 20.17 0.84
CA HIS A 169 19.69 21.51 0.36
C HIS A 169 20.41 21.84 -0.96
N THR A 170 20.91 20.82 -1.67
CA THR A 170 21.65 21.00 -2.93
C THR A 170 20.77 21.37 -4.12
N LYS A 171 19.46 21.10 -4.04
CA LYS A 171 18.46 21.46 -5.07
C LYS A 171 17.05 21.56 -4.44
N PRO A 172 16.03 22.07 -5.16
CA PRO A 172 14.66 22.13 -4.64
C PRO A 172 14.16 20.77 -4.13
N GLU A 173 13.48 20.77 -2.98
CA GLU A 173 13.06 19.53 -2.31
C GLU A 173 12.17 18.66 -3.21
N VAL A 174 11.31 19.26 -4.03
CA VAL A 174 10.47 18.53 -4.98
C VAL A 174 11.27 17.76 -6.03
N GLU A 175 12.40 18.31 -6.50
CA GLU A 175 13.31 17.63 -7.45
C GLU A 175 14.05 16.47 -6.77
N GLN A 176 14.50 16.67 -5.53
CA GLN A 176 15.10 15.59 -4.74
C GLN A 176 14.13 14.43 -4.55
N TRP A 177 12.87 14.78 -4.33
CA TRP A 177 11.81 13.82 -4.15
C TRP A 177 11.52 13.04 -5.43
N ASP A 178 11.38 13.74 -6.55
CA ASP A 178 11.17 13.12 -7.85
C ASP A 178 12.31 12.13 -8.16
N ASP A 179 13.56 12.54 -7.99
CA ASP A 179 14.73 11.69 -8.25
C ASP A 179 14.80 10.47 -7.33
N ALA A 180 14.38 10.61 -6.07
CA ALA A 180 14.46 9.53 -5.10
C ALA A 180 13.37 8.46 -5.26
N ILE A 181 12.25 8.77 -5.91
CA ILE A 181 11.16 7.81 -6.12
C ILE A 181 11.61 6.71 -7.09
N ILE A 182 11.75 5.51 -6.56
CA ILE A 182 12.02 4.27 -7.31
C ILE A 182 10.69 3.65 -7.78
N ILE A 183 9.72 3.60 -6.88
CA ILE A 183 8.40 2.99 -7.13
C ILE A 183 7.32 3.77 -6.38
N ALA A 184 6.13 3.85 -6.98
CA ALA A 184 4.97 4.46 -6.37
C ALA A 184 3.70 3.70 -6.76
N SER A 185 2.74 3.61 -5.84
CA SER A 185 1.43 2.99 -6.08
C SER A 185 0.33 3.76 -5.37
N VAL A 186 -0.85 3.81 -6.00
CA VAL A 186 -2.11 4.21 -5.36
C VAL A 186 -3.01 3.01 -5.04
N ASP A 187 -2.69 1.80 -5.53
CA ASP A 187 -3.44 0.59 -5.23
C ASP A 187 -3.13 0.14 -3.80
N PRO A 188 -4.13 0.08 -2.89
CA PRO A 188 -3.91 -0.27 -1.49
C PRO A 188 -3.28 -1.64 -1.27
N LEU A 189 -3.54 -2.61 -2.16
CA LEU A 189 -3.02 -3.96 -2.05
C LEU A 189 -1.51 -3.98 -2.34
N ILE A 190 -1.08 -3.28 -3.40
CA ILE A 190 0.33 -3.12 -3.73
C ILE A 190 1.02 -2.28 -2.65
N SER A 191 0.39 -1.20 -2.20
CA SER A 191 0.91 -0.31 -1.15
C SER A 191 1.23 -1.04 0.15
N ALA A 192 0.43 -2.04 0.52
CA ALA A 192 0.68 -2.88 1.70
C ALA A 192 1.97 -3.72 1.57
N GLU A 193 2.34 -4.14 0.35
CA GLU A 193 3.61 -4.85 0.10
C GLU A 193 4.81 -3.90 0.06
N LEU A 194 4.64 -2.70 -0.51
CA LEU A 194 5.74 -1.73 -0.65
C LEU A 194 6.37 -1.36 0.71
N LYS A 195 5.54 -1.25 1.76
CA LYS A 195 6.01 -0.89 3.10
C LYS A 195 6.97 -1.93 3.69
N GLY A 196 6.59 -3.21 3.69
CA GLY A 196 7.26 -4.23 4.50
C GLY A 196 7.34 -3.85 5.99
N GLY A 197 8.47 -4.17 6.62
CA GLY A 197 8.77 -3.86 8.01
C GLY A 197 9.28 -2.44 8.25
N ARG A 198 9.33 -1.59 7.21
CA ARG A 198 9.80 -0.22 7.36
C ARG A 198 8.80 0.62 8.14
N GLY A 199 9.33 1.55 8.94
CA GLY A 199 8.59 2.72 9.37
C GLY A 199 8.17 3.55 8.14
N GLY A 200 7.32 4.54 8.37
CA GLY A 200 6.99 5.47 7.30
C GLY A 200 6.71 6.83 7.88
N PHE A 201 7.19 7.87 7.20
CA PHE A 201 6.66 9.19 7.44
C PHE A 201 5.37 9.35 6.64
N THR A 202 4.57 10.35 7.01
CA THR A 202 3.33 10.69 6.31
C THR A 202 3.37 12.15 5.90
N LYS A 203 3.21 12.43 4.62
CA LYS A 203 3.08 13.79 4.06
C LYS A 203 1.70 13.99 3.47
N PHE A 204 1.32 15.25 3.32
CA PHE A 204 -0.03 15.64 2.92
C PHE A 204 0.05 16.64 1.77
N ASN A 205 -0.64 16.33 0.67
CA ASN A 205 -0.68 17.16 -0.51
C ASN A 205 -2.12 17.41 -0.96
N CYS A 206 -2.33 18.52 -1.63
CA CYS A 206 -3.62 19.01 -2.04
C CYS A 206 -4.11 18.29 -3.31
N ALA A 207 -5.26 17.64 -3.26
CA ALA A 207 -5.89 17.04 -4.44
C ALA A 207 -6.32 18.10 -5.47
N HIS A 208 -6.58 19.33 -5.03
CA HIS A 208 -7.05 20.40 -5.90
C HIS A 208 -5.93 20.99 -6.78
N CYS A 209 -4.70 21.09 -6.27
CA CYS A 209 -3.59 21.77 -6.96
C CYS A 209 -2.21 21.11 -6.85
N GLY A 210 -2.06 20.01 -6.11
CA GLY A 210 -0.78 19.33 -5.87
C GLY A 210 0.12 19.97 -4.81
N GLY A 211 -0.15 21.20 -4.36
CA GLY A 211 0.64 21.88 -3.31
C GLY A 211 0.64 21.16 -1.96
N GLY A 212 1.63 21.45 -1.10
CA GLY A 212 1.67 20.91 0.25
C GLY A 212 0.47 21.35 1.11
N LEU A 213 0.07 20.50 2.06
CA LEU A 213 -0.95 20.84 3.05
C LEU A 213 -0.27 21.20 4.38
N GLY A 214 -0.43 22.47 4.77
CA GLY A 214 -0.06 22.94 6.10
C GLY A 214 -1.04 22.45 7.18
N LEU A 215 -0.98 23.07 8.36
CA LEU A 215 -1.85 22.71 9.48
C LEU A 215 -3.32 23.10 9.25
N THR A 216 -3.58 24.21 8.54
CA THR A 216 -4.94 24.76 8.36
C THR A 216 -5.25 25.24 6.94
N ALA A 217 -4.30 25.13 6.01
CA ALA A 217 -4.53 25.51 4.62
C ALA A 217 -3.55 24.82 3.67
N CYS A 218 -3.92 24.74 2.39
CA CYS A 218 -2.98 24.42 1.32
C CYS A 218 -1.99 25.57 1.14
N THR A 219 -0.70 25.25 1.06
CA THR A 219 0.37 26.24 0.93
C THR A 219 0.35 26.95 -0.43
N SER A 220 -0.25 26.35 -1.46
CA SER A 220 -0.32 26.90 -2.82
C SER A 220 -1.66 27.58 -3.12
N CYS A 221 -2.78 26.82 -3.18
CA CYS A 221 -4.08 27.38 -3.55
C CYS A 221 -4.82 28.12 -2.41
N LYS A 222 -4.26 28.12 -1.20
CA LYS A 222 -4.80 28.80 0.00
C LYS A 222 -6.18 28.34 0.47
N ALA A 223 -6.73 27.27 -0.09
CA ALA A 223 -7.94 26.63 0.44
C ALA A 223 -7.71 26.20 1.89
N THR A 224 -8.65 26.54 2.77
CA THR A 224 -8.53 26.40 4.22
C THR A 224 -9.32 25.21 4.75
N PHE A 225 -8.88 24.66 5.87
CA PHE A 225 -9.51 23.55 6.58
C PHE A 225 -9.17 23.63 8.08
N ARG A 226 -9.82 22.81 8.90
CA ARG A 226 -9.48 22.72 10.33
C ARG A 226 -8.25 21.84 10.56
N ASP A 227 -7.45 22.22 11.55
CA ASP A 227 -6.36 21.39 12.06
C ASP A 227 -6.93 20.08 12.64
N ASP A 228 -6.42 18.95 12.17
CA ASP A 228 -6.79 17.62 12.66
C ASP A 228 -5.87 17.12 13.78
N HIS A 229 -4.87 17.93 14.16
CA HIS A 229 -3.84 17.64 15.17
C HIS A 229 -3.03 16.37 14.89
N PHE A 230 -3.15 15.81 13.68
CA PHE A 230 -2.41 14.63 13.23
C PHE A 230 -1.30 14.99 12.25
N ARG A 231 -1.53 16.00 11.40
CA ARG A 231 -0.53 16.46 10.43
C ARG A 231 0.51 17.38 11.07
N CYS A 232 1.77 17.25 10.65
CA CYS A 232 2.86 18.14 11.07
C CYS A 232 3.04 19.38 10.15
N GLY A 233 2.19 19.53 9.13
CA GLY A 233 2.33 20.55 8.09
C GLY A 233 3.38 20.17 7.04
N TRP A 234 3.09 20.49 5.78
CA TRP A 234 3.94 20.20 4.63
C TRP A 234 3.79 21.32 3.59
N HIS A 235 4.89 21.73 2.96
CA HIS A 235 4.88 22.85 2.01
C HIS A 235 5.29 22.43 0.60
N THR A 236 6.02 21.33 0.46
CA THR A 236 6.56 20.81 -0.78
C THR A 236 5.42 20.29 -1.68
N PRO A 237 5.33 20.76 -2.94
CA PRO A 237 4.34 20.26 -3.89
C PRO A 237 4.60 18.80 -4.27
N LEU A 238 3.60 18.16 -4.89
CA LEU A 238 3.76 16.83 -5.47
C LEU A 238 4.81 16.89 -6.60
N PRO A 239 5.73 15.91 -6.66
CA PRO A 239 6.70 15.83 -7.74
C PRO A 239 6.03 15.27 -9.00
N THR A 240 6.62 15.55 -10.17
CA THR A 240 6.08 15.25 -11.49
C THR A 240 5.68 13.77 -11.63
N LYS A 241 6.50 12.84 -11.13
CA LYS A 241 6.18 11.40 -11.13
C LYS A 241 4.86 11.08 -10.43
N LEU A 242 4.55 11.75 -9.32
CA LEU A 242 3.30 11.52 -8.58
C LEU A 242 2.11 12.23 -9.22
N VAL A 243 2.30 13.42 -9.78
CA VAL A 243 1.27 14.10 -10.57
C VAL A 243 0.86 13.23 -11.75
N LYS A 244 1.83 12.66 -12.48
CA LYS A 244 1.59 11.72 -13.58
C LYS A 244 0.86 10.47 -13.10
N LEU A 245 1.35 9.83 -12.02
CA LEU A 245 0.70 8.64 -11.45
C LEU A 245 -0.77 8.89 -11.12
N LEU A 246 -1.09 10.01 -10.49
CA LEU A 246 -2.46 10.35 -10.11
C LEU A 246 -3.35 10.59 -11.35
N ARG A 247 -2.84 11.30 -12.37
CA ARG A 247 -3.54 11.48 -13.66
C ARG A 247 -3.79 10.16 -14.36
N ASP A 248 -2.80 9.27 -14.41
CA ASP A 248 -2.93 7.93 -14.99
C ASP A 248 -3.98 7.07 -14.24
N ASN A 249 -4.27 7.42 -12.99
CA ASN A 249 -5.31 6.79 -12.15
C ASN A 249 -6.61 7.61 -12.08
N GLY A 250 -6.83 8.49 -13.06
CA GLY A 250 -8.10 9.20 -13.24
C GLY A 250 -8.30 10.43 -12.34
N HIS A 251 -7.26 10.89 -11.64
CA HIS A 251 -7.36 12.13 -10.87
C HIS A 251 -7.24 13.36 -11.77
N GLU A 252 -8.22 14.25 -11.65
CA GLU A 252 -8.22 15.55 -12.32
C GLU A 252 -7.92 16.66 -11.33
N PHE A 253 -6.78 17.33 -11.48
CA PHE A 253 -6.46 18.51 -10.71
C PHE A 253 -7.21 19.72 -11.27
N ALA A 254 -7.86 20.49 -10.40
CA ALA A 254 -8.56 21.71 -10.80
C ALA A 254 -7.59 22.85 -11.16
N LEU A 255 -6.41 22.86 -10.54
CA LEU A 255 -5.30 23.75 -10.86
C LEU A 255 -4.10 22.93 -11.30
N ASP A 256 -3.42 23.38 -12.35
CA ASP A 256 -2.25 22.70 -12.90
C ASP A 256 -1.09 22.63 -11.88
N PRO A 257 -0.73 21.43 -11.37
CA PRO A 257 0.32 21.28 -10.38
C PRO A 257 1.71 21.63 -10.90
N GLU A 258 1.94 21.53 -12.21
CA GLU A 258 3.27 21.76 -12.81
C GLU A 258 3.70 23.23 -12.68
N ARG A 259 2.74 24.15 -12.55
CA ARG A 259 3.02 25.56 -12.26
C ARG A 259 3.68 25.77 -10.89
N LEU A 260 3.56 24.81 -9.98
CA LEU A 260 4.16 24.86 -8.65
C LEU A 260 5.62 24.40 -8.63
N LEU A 261 6.13 23.85 -9.74
CA LEU A 261 7.50 23.32 -9.84
C LEU A 261 8.52 24.38 -10.29
N VAL A 262 8.05 25.60 -10.60
CA VAL A 262 8.86 26.69 -11.20
C VAL A 262 9.31 27.71 -10.13
N HIS A 263 8.94 27.51 -8.86
CA HIS A 263 9.18 28.42 -7.74
C HIS A 263 9.63 27.67 -6.50
#